data_AF-A0A8A1LW96-F1
#
_entry.id   AF-A0A8A1LW96-F1
#
_cell.length_a   1.000
_cell.length_b   1.000
_cell.length_c   1.000
_cell.angle_alpha   90.00
_cell.angle_beta   90.00
_cell.angle_gamma   90.00
#
_symmetry.space_group_name_H-M   'P 1'
#
loop_
_entity.id
_entity.type
_entity.pdbx_description
1 polymer ?
#
loop_
_entity_poly.entity_id
_entity_poly.type
_entity_poly.pdbx_seq_one_letter_code
_entity_poly.pdbx_strand_id
1 'polypeptide(L)'
;MAGAVRQPIDLPSLERYLKQHVPAIKTPLDLKQFGFGQSNPTYLLTAADGQKHVLRKKPPGKLLSKTAHRVEREYQIIHALEQTDVPVPRTVCLCEDNDVIGTAFYIMEFLDGRLFTDPAMPGVTPRIEPNYGKMQRALLLNSTAWTRSHSGWKTSDEPLGSTTVK
;
A
#
# COMPACT_ATOMS: atom_id res chain seq x y z
N MET A 1 12.22 -0.72 -5.84
CA MET A 1 12.82 0.50 -5.27
C MET A 1 12.07 1.73 -5.76
N ALA A 2 12.01 2.81 -4.97
CA ALA A 2 11.47 4.09 -5.39
C ALA A 2 12.50 4.87 -6.23
N GLY A 3 12.05 5.53 -7.29
CA GLY A 3 12.90 6.22 -8.24
C GLY A 3 12.21 7.42 -8.86
N ALA A 4 12.56 7.72 -10.11
CA ALA A 4 12.04 8.87 -10.83
C ALA A 4 10.50 8.91 -10.84
N VAL A 5 9.95 10.11 -10.69
CA VAL A 5 8.51 10.35 -10.72
C VAL A 5 8.02 10.28 -12.16
N ARG A 6 7.20 9.27 -12.46
CA ARG A 6 6.59 9.00 -13.77
C ARG A 6 5.22 9.65 -13.90
N GLN A 7 4.53 9.84 -12.78
CA GLN A 7 3.26 10.54 -12.70
C GLN A 7 3.42 11.74 -11.75
N PRO A 8 3.71 12.93 -12.27
CA PRO A 8 3.94 14.11 -11.43
C PRO A 8 2.67 14.51 -10.69
N ILE A 9 2.87 15.11 -9.52
CA ILE A 9 1.83 15.77 -8.71
C ILE A 9 2.26 17.20 -8.43
N ASP A 10 1.31 18.08 -8.11
CA ASP A 10 1.60 19.45 -7.67
C ASP A 10 2.21 19.41 -6.26
N LEU A 11 3.54 19.26 -6.20
CA LEU A 11 4.28 19.17 -4.95
C LEU A 11 4.15 20.45 -4.10
N PRO A 12 4.26 21.68 -4.66
CA PRO A 12 3.99 22.90 -3.90
C PRO A 12 2.59 22.93 -3.26
N SER A 13 1.56 22.45 -3.97
CA SER A 13 0.21 22.36 -3.42
C SER A 13 0.10 21.35 -2.28
N LEU A 14 0.70 20.17 -2.44
CA LEU A 14 0.79 19.18 -1.38
C LEU A 14 1.49 19.75 -0.13
N GLU A 15 2.61 20.45 -0.31
CA GLU A 15 3.34 21.06 0.80
C GLU A 15 2.51 22.12 1.55
N ARG A 16 1.74 22.95 0.83
CA ARG A 16 0.81 23.90 1.45
C ARG A 16 -0.26 23.18 2.27
N TYR A 17 -0.85 22.13 1.71
CA TYR A 17 -1.84 21.31 2.41
C TYR A 17 -1.26 20.70 3.69
N LEU A 18 -0.06 20.12 3.62
CA LEU A 18 0.59 19.46 4.76
C LEU A 18 0.94 20.45 5.88
N LYS A 19 1.42 21.64 5.56
CA LYS A 19 1.69 22.68 6.56
C LYS A 19 0.45 23.03 7.40
N GLN A 20 -0.73 22.98 6.79
CA GLN A 20 -1.99 23.35 7.43
C GLN A 20 -2.64 22.17 8.17
N HIS A 21 -2.65 20.98 7.56
CA HIS A 21 -3.44 19.84 8.05
C HIS A 21 -2.59 18.78 8.77
N VAL A 22 -1.30 18.71 8.47
CA VAL A 22 -0.38 17.68 8.99
C VAL A 22 0.96 18.32 9.35
N PRO A 23 1.02 19.24 10.34
CA PRO A 23 2.24 19.97 10.69
C PRO A 23 3.38 19.07 11.21
N ALA A 24 3.07 17.80 11.50
CA ALA A 24 4.06 16.76 11.80
C ALA A 24 5.00 16.47 10.61
N ILE A 25 4.51 16.52 9.37
CA ILE A 25 5.34 16.30 8.18
C ILE A 25 6.03 17.61 7.81
N LYS A 26 7.37 17.64 7.92
CA LYS A 26 8.17 18.84 7.67
C LYS A 26 8.46 19.00 6.18
N THR A 27 8.10 20.14 5.62
CA THR A 27 8.43 20.55 4.26
C THR A 27 9.75 21.36 4.24
N PRO A 28 10.51 21.43 3.13
CA PRO A 28 10.20 20.86 1.81
C PRO A 28 10.32 19.34 1.76
N LEU A 29 9.68 18.72 0.78
CA LEU A 29 9.68 17.27 0.56
C LEU A 29 10.58 16.87 -0.61
N ASP A 30 11.33 15.78 -0.45
CA ASP A 30 11.83 14.99 -1.58
C ASP A 30 10.79 13.94 -1.99
N LEU A 31 10.52 13.83 -3.29
CA LEU A 31 9.48 12.98 -3.84
C LEU A 31 10.08 11.94 -4.79
N LYS A 32 9.83 10.66 -4.50
CA LYS A 32 10.15 9.53 -5.39
C LYS A 32 8.92 8.67 -5.63
N GLN A 33 8.85 7.99 -6.77
CA GLN A 33 7.74 7.09 -7.07
C GLN A 33 8.17 5.63 -6.96
N PHE A 34 7.33 4.78 -6.35
CA PHE A 34 7.56 3.34 -6.34
C PHE A 34 7.37 2.74 -7.74
N GLY A 35 8.17 1.72 -8.07
CA GLY A 35 8.06 0.99 -9.35
C GLY A 35 6.84 0.07 -9.44
N PHE A 36 6.30 -0.36 -8.30
CA PHE A 36 5.08 -1.17 -8.17
C PHE A 36 3.86 -0.31 -7.78
N GLY A 37 2.65 -0.88 -7.84
CA GLY A 37 1.42 -0.14 -7.54
C GLY A 37 0.91 0.71 -8.71
N GLN A 38 0.96 0.19 -9.94
CA GLN A 38 0.54 0.94 -11.13
C GLN A 38 -0.97 1.29 -11.10
N SER A 39 -1.80 0.49 -10.43
CA SER A 39 -3.23 0.77 -10.31
C SER A 39 -3.53 2.00 -9.43
N ASN A 40 -2.79 2.19 -8.33
CA ASN A 40 -2.89 3.36 -7.45
C ASN A 40 -1.48 3.93 -7.23
N PRO A 41 -1.12 5.02 -7.94
CA PRO A 41 0.21 5.61 -7.85
C PRO A 41 0.65 5.81 -6.41
N THR A 42 1.81 5.26 -6.08
CA THR A 42 2.38 5.26 -4.73
C THR A 42 3.74 5.95 -4.75
N TYR A 43 3.97 6.85 -3.79
CA TYR A 43 5.14 7.71 -3.71
C TYR A 43 5.79 7.61 -2.33
N LEU A 44 7.11 7.70 -2.30
CA LEU A 44 7.90 7.93 -1.11
C LEU A 44 8.08 9.43 -0.93
N LEU A 45 7.64 9.94 0.21
CA LEU A 45 7.90 11.31 0.67
C LEU A 45 9.05 11.24 1.68
N THR A 46 10.08 12.06 1.49
CA THR A 46 11.09 12.29 2.52
C THR A 46 10.94 13.73 3.00
N ALA A 47 10.59 13.89 4.26
CA ALA A 47 10.44 15.18 4.92
C ALA A 47 11.80 15.85 5.16
N ALA A 48 11.78 17.16 5.43
CA ALA A 48 12.98 17.97 5.67
C ALA A 48 13.81 17.49 6.89
N ASP A 49 13.17 16.84 7.86
CA ASP A 49 13.82 16.23 9.02
C ASP A 49 14.27 14.77 8.77
N GLY A 50 14.14 14.28 7.53
CA GLY A 50 14.53 12.94 7.12
C GLY A 50 13.48 11.87 7.37
N GLN A 51 12.33 12.20 8.00
CA GLN A 51 11.24 11.24 8.19
C GLN A 51 10.65 10.82 6.85
N LYS A 52 10.31 9.54 6.72
CA LYS A 52 9.78 8.96 5.49
C LYS A 52 8.31 8.62 5.64
N HIS A 53 7.54 8.93 4.61
CA HIS A 53 6.13 8.61 4.51
C HIS A 53 5.80 8.01 3.15
N VAL A 54 4.67 7.33 3.08
CA VAL A 54 4.12 6.80 1.82
C VAL A 54 2.84 7.55 1.48
N LEU A 55 2.80 8.15 0.30
CA LEU A 55 1.59 8.72 -0.28
C LEU A 55 1.02 7.74 -1.31
N ARG A 56 -0.27 7.47 -1.25
CA ARG A 56 -0.98 6.65 -2.22
C ARG A 56 -2.22 7.38 -2.71
N LYS A 57 -2.38 7.49 -4.03
CA LYS A 57 -3.47 8.25 -4.64
C LYS A 57 -4.23 7.47 -5.70
N LYS A 58 -5.42 7.94 -6.05
CA LYS A 58 -6.15 7.43 -7.23
C LYS A 58 -5.37 7.73 -8.51
N PRO A 59 -5.46 6.89 -9.55
CA PRO A 59 -4.89 7.23 -10.84
C PRO A 59 -5.59 8.46 -11.44
N PRO A 60 -4.90 9.27 -12.26
CA PRO A 60 -5.51 10.39 -12.96
C PRO A 60 -6.54 9.91 -14.00
N GLY A 61 -7.48 10.79 -14.35
CA GLY A 61 -8.47 10.54 -15.42
C GLY A 61 -9.78 9.90 -14.94
N LYS A 62 -10.63 9.54 -15.91
CA LYS A 62 -11.96 8.99 -15.63
C LYS A 62 -11.83 7.55 -15.13
N LEU A 63 -12.30 7.30 -13.90
CA LEU A 63 -12.28 5.98 -13.29
C LEU A 63 -13.10 4.99 -14.14
N LEU A 64 -12.49 3.85 -14.45
CA LEU A 64 -13.08 2.81 -15.32
C LEU A 64 -14.32 2.14 -14.72
N SER A 65 -14.47 2.17 -13.38
CA SER A 65 -15.67 1.72 -12.69
C SER A 65 -15.86 2.46 -11.36
N LYS A 66 -17.09 2.46 -10.83
CA LYS A 66 -17.41 3.03 -9.51
C LYS A 66 -16.74 2.30 -8.34
N THR A 67 -16.29 1.07 -8.56
CA THR A 67 -15.69 0.21 -7.52
C THR A 67 -14.18 0.15 -7.57
N ALA A 68 -13.57 0.55 -8.69
CA ALA A 68 -12.12 0.61 -8.84
C ALA A 68 -11.53 1.82 -8.09
N HIS A 69 -10.28 1.68 -7.63
CA HIS A 69 -9.46 2.78 -7.08
C HIS A 69 -10.05 3.47 -5.82
N ARG A 70 -10.60 2.70 -4.88
CA ARG A 70 -11.14 3.22 -3.62
C ARG A 70 -10.06 3.35 -2.54
N VAL A 71 -9.15 4.30 -2.73
CA VAL A 71 -8.07 4.59 -1.76
C VAL A 71 -8.60 5.02 -0.39
N GLU A 72 -9.80 5.60 -0.33
CA GLU A 72 -10.50 5.96 0.91
C GLU A 72 -10.85 4.73 1.73
N ARG A 73 -11.31 3.67 1.04
CA ARG A 73 -11.64 2.40 1.69
C ARG A 73 -10.37 1.72 2.21
N GLU A 74 -9.27 1.78 1.44
CA GLU A 74 -7.97 1.29 1.88
C GLU A 74 -7.53 2.00 3.17
N TYR A 75 -7.58 3.34 3.19
CA TYR A 75 -7.29 4.14 4.39
C TYR A 75 -8.19 3.73 5.58
N GLN A 76 -9.50 3.67 5.39
CA GLN A 76 -10.44 3.34 6.47
C GLN A 76 -10.16 1.97 7.08
N ILE A 77 -9.84 0.97 6.26
CA ILE A 77 -9.49 -0.37 6.74
C ILE A 77 -8.20 -0.34 7.54
N ILE A 78 -7.14 0.29 7.02
CA ILE A 78 -5.85 0.37 7.70
C ILE A 78 -6.01 1.12 9.03
N HIS A 79 -6.66 2.28 9.00
CA HIS A 79 -6.89 3.13 10.17
C HIS A 79 -7.68 2.40 11.26
N ALA A 80 -8.71 1.64 10.91
CA ALA A 80 -9.47 0.85 11.88
C ALA A 80 -8.64 -0.29 12.49
N LEU A 81 -7.72 -0.88 11.73
CA LEU A 81 -6.85 -1.95 12.20
C LEU A 81 -5.75 -1.47 13.16
N GLU A 82 -5.42 -0.17 13.19
CA GLU A 82 -4.44 0.39 14.12
C GLU A 82 -4.79 0.14 15.60
N GLN A 83 -6.07 -0.07 15.91
CA GLN A 83 -6.56 -0.34 17.27
C GLN A 83 -6.62 -1.84 17.60
N THR A 84 -5.93 -2.69 16.82
CA THR A 84 -5.96 -4.15 16.95
C THR A 84 -4.56 -4.73 16.99
N ASP A 85 -4.44 -6.03 17.29
CA ASP A 85 -3.16 -6.76 17.24
C ASP A 85 -2.67 -7.09 15.81
N VAL A 86 -3.31 -6.53 14.78
CA VAL A 86 -2.90 -6.70 13.39
C VAL A 86 -1.85 -5.63 13.07
N PRO A 87 -0.61 -6.02 12.71
CA PRO A 87 0.42 -5.05 12.39
C PRO A 87 0.07 -4.33 11.08
N VAL A 88 -0.18 -3.03 11.18
CA VAL A 88 -0.45 -2.12 10.06
C VAL A 88 0.38 -0.84 10.21
N PRO A 89 0.76 -0.17 9.11
CA PRO A 89 1.37 1.15 9.20
C PRO A 89 0.39 2.16 9.80
N ARG A 90 0.89 3.11 10.59
CA ARG A 90 0.07 4.22 11.06
C ARG A 90 -0.35 5.09 9.88
N THR A 91 -1.64 5.33 9.75
CA THR A 91 -2.19 6.32 8.83
C THR A 91 -1.96 7.73 9.37
N VAL A 92 -1.67 8.67 8.48
CA VAL A 92 -1.36 10.06 8.85
C VAL A 92 -2.50 10.99 8.47
N CYS A 93 -3.00 10.90 7.23
CA CYS A 93 -4.14 11.68 6.78
C CYS A 93 -4.81 11.04 5.56
N LEU A 94 -6.09 11.35 5.38
CA LEU A 94 -6.85 11.15 4.15
C LEU A 94 -7.27 12.52 3.62
N CYS A 95 -7.04 12.75 2.32
CA CYS A 95 -7.50 13.94 1.61
C CYS A 95 -8.38 13.52 0.44
N GLU A 96 -9.67 13.86 0.52
CA GLU A 96 -10.64 13.61 -0.55
C GLU A 96 -10.83 14.81 -1.48
N ASP A 97 -10.24 15.95 -1.14
CA ASP A 97 -10.22 17.14 -1.99
C ASP A 97 -9.27 16.93 -3.18
N ASN A 98 -9.86 16.88 -4.38
CA ASN A 98 -9.11 16.69 -5.62
C ASN A 98 -8.36 17.96 -6.03
N ASP A 99 -8.69 19.13 -5.49
CA ASP A 99 -8.01 20.38 -5.86
C ASP A 99 -6.58 20.46 -5.29
N VAL A 100 -6.24 19.61 -4.31
CA VAL A 100 -4.92 19.58 -3.69
C VAL A 100 -3.84 19.01 -4.62
N ILE A 101 -4.03 17.79 -5.15
CA ILE A 101 -3.07 17.15 -6.09
C ILE A 101 -3.74 16.45 -7.28
N GLY A 102 -4.95 16.87 -7.64
CA GLY A 102 -5.73 16.37 -8.78
C GLY A 102 -6.58 15.13 -8.49
N THR A 103 -6.31 14.41 -7.41
CA THR A 103 -7.05 13.20 -7.01
C THR A 103 -6.94 12.94 -5.52
N ALA A 104 -7.97 12.34 -4.93
CA ALA A 104 -7.92 11.84 -3.55
C ALA A 104 -6.69 10.96 -3.27
N PHE A 105 -6.15 11.12 -2.07
CA PHE A 105 -4.95 10.44 -1.61
C PHE A 105 -4.96 10.24 -0.10
N TYR A 106 -4.14 9.32 0.37
CA TYR A 106 -3.83 9.22 1.79
C TYR A 106 -2.32 9.09 2.00
N ILE A 107 -1.88 9.45 3.21
CA ILE A 107 -0.49 9.33 3.65
C ILE A 107 -0.44 8.38 4.85
N MET A 108 0.60 7.55 4.90
CA MET A 108 0.89 6.66 6.01
C MET A 108 2.39 6.63 6.31
N GLU A 109 2.74 6.01 7.43
CA GLU A 109 4.12 5.72 7.82
C GLU A 109 4.85 4.88 6.77
N PHE A 110 6.12 5.19 6.53
CA PHE A 110 7.01 4.31 5.79
C PHE A 110 7.58 3.24 6.72
N LEU A 111 7.27 1.98 6.46
CA LEU A 111 7.86 0.84 7.16
C LEU A 111 9.11 0.36 6.42
N ASP A 112 10.28 0.53 7.05
CA ASP A 112 11.52 -0.05 6.56
C ASP A 112 11.59 -1.53 6.96
N GLY A 113 11.31 -2.40 6.00
CA GLY A 113 11.12 -3.83 6.26
C GLY A 113 11.47 -4.71 5.07
N ARG A 114 11.43 -6.02 5.31
CA ARG A 114 11.73 -7.03 4.29
C ARG A 114 10.45 -7.50 3.63
N LEU A 115 10.40 -7.40 2.30
CA LEU A 115 9.36 -8.03 1.50
C LEU A 115 9.87 -9.39 1.01
N PHE A 116 9.25 -10.46 1.50
CA PHE A 116 9.49 -11.81 0.99
C PHE A 116 8.56 -12.07 -0.18
N THR A 117 9.12 -12.17 -1.39
CA THR A 117 8.36 -12.48 -2.60
C THR A 117 8.19 -13.97 -2.80
N ASP A 118 9.10 -14.78 -2.25
CA ASP A 118 9.01 -16.23 -2.21
C ASP A 118 8.38 -16.68 -0.88
N PRO A 119 7.19 -17.30 -0.90
CA PRO A 119 6.55 -17.84 0.30
C PRO A 119 7.39 -18.90 1.02
N ALA A 120 8.27 -19.60 0.31
CA ALA A 120 9.18 -20.59 0.89
C ALA A 120 10.28 -19.93 1.74
N MET A 121 10.46 -18.61 1.63
CA MET A 121 11.42 -17.80 2.40
C MET A 121 12.82 -18.44 2.50
N PRO A 122 13.44 -18.83 1.37
CA PRO A 122 14.74 -19.49 1.38
C PRO A 122 15.79 -18.58 2.05
N GLY A 123 16.62 -19.17 2.92
CA GLY A 123 17.64 -18.43 3.66
C GLY A 123 17.15 -17.66 4.89
N VAL A 124 15.85 -17.75 5.22
CA VAL A 124 15.33 -17.25 6.51
C VAL A 124 15.36 -18.39 7.52
N THR A 125 16.22 -18.28 8.53
CA THR A 125 16.14 -19.16 9.69
C THR A 125 14.90 -18.80 10.51
N PRO A 126 14.11 -19.76 11.01
CA PRO A 126 12.97 -19.47 11.87
C PRO A 126 13.46 -18.85 13.18
N ARG A 127 13.50 -17.52 13.23
CA ARG A 127 13.57 -16.81 14.51
C ARG A 127 12.14 -16.74 15.00
N ILE A 128 11.85 -17.39 16.13
CA ILE A 128 10.56 -17.26 16.81
C ILE A 128 10.49 -15.84 17.37
N GLU A 129 10.15 -14.88 16.52
CA GLU A 129 9.65 -13.58 16.96
C GLU A 129 8.12 -13.65 16.95
N PRO A 130 7.45 -13.46 18.10
CA PRO A 130 6.03 -13.78 18.30
C PRO A 130 5.05 -13.16 17.27
N ASN A 131 5.47 -12.15 16.52
CA ASN A 131 4.60 -11.35 15.64
C ASN A 131 4.84 -11.55 14.13
N TYR A 132 5.79 -12.41 13.71
CA TYR A 132 6.20 -12.49 12.30
C TYR A 132 5.13 -13.08 11.35
N GLY A 133 4.24 -13.93 11.86
CA GLY A 133 3.18 -14.57 11.05
C GLY A 133 2.03 -13.64 10.63
N LYS A 134 1.99 -12.38 11.10
CA LYS A 134 0.85 -11.48 10.87
C LYS A 134 1.05 -10.45 9.74
N MET A 135 2.29 -10.18 9.32
CA MET A 135 2.59 -9.07 8.39
C MET A 135 2.31 -9.37 6.90
N GLN A 136 2.22 -10.64 6.49
CA GLN A 136 2.02 -10.98 5.07
C GLN A 136 0.59 -10.74 4.55
N ARG A 137 -0.38 -10.44 5.43
CA ARG A 137 -1.80 -10.43 5.05
C ARG A 137 -2.36 -9.07 4.66
N ALA A 138 -1.67 -7.96 4.97
CA ALA A 138 -2.19 -6.61 4.75
C ALA A 138 -1.81 -5.99 3.39
N LEU A 139 -0.64 -6.34 2.83
CA LEU A 139 -0.11 -5.62 1.66
C LEU A 139 -0.54 -6.18 0.28
N LEU A 140 -1.15 -7.37 0.22
CA LEU A 140 -1.53 -8.03 -1.03
C LEU A 140 -2.99 -7.77 -1.48
N LEU A 141 -3.75 -6.92 -0.77
CA LEU A 141 -5.19 -6.75 -1.03
C LEU A 141 -5.57 -6.05 -2.35
N ASN A 142 -4.63 -5.68 -3.22
CA ASN A 142 -4.94 -5.07 -4.53
C ASN A 142 -4.50 -5.88 -5.76
N SER A 143 -4.18 -7.16 -5.62
CA SER A 143 -4.08 -8.04 -6.78
C SER A 143 -4.66 -9.42 -6.48
N THR A 144 -5.70 -9.78 -7.23
CA THR A 144 -6.39 -11.08 -7.28
C THR A 144 -7.47 -11.33 -6.23
N ALA A 145 -8.68 -11.64 -6.75
CA ALA A 145 -9.85 -12.02 -6.00
C ALA A 145 -9.63 -13.37 -5.31
N TRP A 146 -9.93 -13.45 -4.02
CA TRP A 146 -9.97 -14.71 -3.28
C TRP A 146 -11.42 -15.00 -2.88
N THR A 147 -12.00 -16.08 -3.40
CA THR A 147 -13.24 -16.66 -2.90
C THR A 147 -12.94 -17.84 -1.99
N ARG A 148 -13.56 -17.85 -0.81
CA ARG A 148 -13.37 -18.87 0.24
C ARG A 148 -14.24 -20.10 -0.09
N SER A 149 -13.66 -21.30 -0.13
CA SER A 149 -14.41 -22.55 0.01
C SER A 149 -14.15 -23.20 1.37
N HIS A 150 -15.08 -24.04 1.84
CA HIS A 150 -15.17 -24.54 3.21
C HIS A 150 -14.09 -25.58 3.61
N SER A 151 -13.11 -25.89 2.75
CA SER A 151 -12.15 -26.97 2.99
C SER A 151 -10.68 -26.59 2.76
N GLY A 152 -10.33 -25.30 2.84
CA GLY A 152 -8.93 -24.83 2.76
C GLY A 152 -8.56 -24.13 1.46
N TRP A 153 -7.35 -23.56 1.43
CA TRP A 153 -6.83 -22.72 0.34
C TRP A 153 -6.26 -23.60 -0.78
N LYS A 154 -6.73 -23.44 -2.02
CA LYS A 154 -6.12 -24.04 -3.20
C LYS A 154 -5.63 -22.95 -4.14
N THR A 155 -4.43 -23.13 -4.70
CA THR A 155 -3.92 -22.35 -5.84
C THR A 155 -4.51 -22.92 -7.14
N SER A 156 -4.68 -22.08 -8.17
CA SER A 156 -5.26 -22.48 -9.46
C SER A 156 -4.28 -23.18 -10.41
N ASP A 157 -3.06 -23.44 -9.97
CA ASP A 157 -1.98 -24.03 -10.81
C ASP A 157 -1.58 -25.43 -10.32
N GLU A 158 -2.55 -26.29 -10.00
CA GLU A 158 -2.29 -27.74 -9.96
C GLU A 158 -2.56 -28.35 -11.35
N PRO A 159 -1.59 -29.03 -11.99
CA PRO A 159 -1.84 -29.75 -13.23
C PRO A 159 -2.83 -30.91 -12.97
N LEU A 160 -3.85 -31.02 -13.83
CA LEU A 160 -4.80 -32.13 -13.82
C LEU A 160 -4.04 -33.44 -14.05
N GLY A 161 -3.76 -34.17 -12.97
CA GLY A 161 -3.27 -35.54 -13.03
C GLY A 161 -4.29 -36.41 -13.77
N SER A 162 -3.87 -36.96 -14.91
CA SER A 162 -4.60 -37.97 -15.66
C SER A 162 -4.75 -39.23 -14.79
N THR A 163 -5.93 -39.41 -14.20
CA THR A 163 -6.30 -40.68 -13.58
C THR A 163 -6.83 -41.60 -14.67
N THR A 164 -6.11 -42.68 -14.93
CA THR A 164 -6.56 -43.85 -15.67
C THR A 164 -7.81 -44.43 -15.02
N VAL A 165 -8.88 -44.62 -15.78
CA VAL A 165 -10.03 -45.43 -15.38
C VAL A 165 -9.99 -46.74 -16.18
N LYS A 166 -10.30 -47.83 -15.48
CA LYS A 166 -10.32 -49.23 -15.92
C LYS A 166 -11.08 -49.48 -17.22
#